data_AF-A0A971TDQ5-F1
#
_entry.id   AF-A0A971TDQ5-F1
#
_cell.length_a   1.000
_cell.length_b   1.000
_cell.length_c   1.000
_cell.angle_alpha   90.00
_cell.angle_beta   90.00
_cell.angle_gamma   90.00
#
_symmetry.space_group_name_H-M   'P 1'
#
loop_
_entity.id
_entity.type
_entity.pdbx_description
1 polymer ?
#
loop_
_entity_poly.entity_id
_entity_poly.type
_entity_poly.pdbx_seq_one_letter_code
_entity_poly.pdbx_strand_id
1 'polypeptide(L)'
;MSHDTIRRLAVTLAALVCAFGTAVGTGLIGTRVEESAGGSLSDEATLIAPAGPAFSIWSVIYLGLAGYVVWQWLPANATDTRARATGWLAAASMVLNAAWLLVTQQGWLWASVAVILVLALVLKVIAEQLSTRTARGWGERIVVDGTFGLYLGWV
;
A
#
# COMPACT_ATOMS: atom_id res chain seq x y z
N MET A 1 -24.75 6.26 -10.25
CA MET A 1 -23.30 6.60 -10.27
C MET A 1 -22.63 5.76 -11.34
N SER A 2 -21.65 6.27 -12.08
CA SER A 2 -20.90 5.44 -13.03
C SER A 2 -20.01 4.45 -12.26
N HIS A 3 -19.73 3.30 -12.87
CA HIS A 3 -18.84 2.28 -12.29
C HIS A 3 -17.46 2.84 -11.91
N ASP A 4 -16.97 3.83 -12.67
CA ASP A 4 -15.71 4.53 -12.41
C ASP A 4 -15.75 5.40 -11.16
N THR A 5 -16.88 6.07 -10.89
CA THR A 5 -17.03 6.86 -9.66
C THR A 5 -17.03 5.96 -8.42
N ILE A 6 -17.70 4.80 -8.48
CA ILE A 6 -17.72 3.83 -7.37
C ILE A 6 -16.30 3.34 -7.09
N ARG A 7 -15.56 2.92 -8.11
CA ARG A 7 -14.15 2.51 -7.98
C ARG A 7 -13.29 3.59 -7.34
N ARG A 8 -13.38 4.84 -7.82
CA ARG A 8 -12.59 5.97 -7.29
C ARG A 8 -12.90 6.24 -5.83
N LEU A 9 -14.17 6.21 -5.44
CA LEU A 9 -14.58 6.35 -4.05
C LEU A 9 -14.09 5.21 -3.18
N ALA A 10 -14.19 3.96 -3.65
CA ALA A 10 -13.68 2.80 -2.93
C ALA A 10 -12.17 2.91 -2.65
N VAL A 11 -11.39 3.32 -3.66
CA VAL A 11 -9.94 3.55 -3.49
C VAL A 11 -9.68 4.69 -2.50
N THR A 12 -10.41 5.80 -2.59
CA THR A 12 -10.24 6.92 -1.65
C THR A 12 -10.60 6.51 -0.22
N LEU A 13 -11.70 5.79 -0.02
CA LEU A 13 -12.08 5.28 1.29
C LEU A 13 -11.03 4.30 1.84
N ALA A 14 -10.53 3.38 1.01
CA ALA A 14 -9.45 2.48 1.38
C ALA A 14 -8.17 3.23 1.76
N ALA A 15 -7.84 4.31 1.03
CA ALA A 15 -6.69 5.15 1.34
C ALA A 15 -6.85 5.87 2.68
N LEU A 16 -8.05 6.35 3.01
CA LEU A 16 -8.34 6.97 4.32
C LEU A 16 -8.22 5.95 5.46
N VAL A 17 -8.75 4.74 5.27
CA VAL A 17 -8.62 3.64 6.24
C VAL A 17 -7.15 3.26 6.43
N CYS A 18 -6.39 3.14 5.33
CA CYS A 18 -4.96 2.86 5.37
C CYS A 18 -4.20 3.97 6.09
N ALA A 19 -4.42 5.24 5.74
CA ALA A 19 -3.77 6.38 6.39
C ALA A 19 -4.06 6.44 7.89
N PHE A 20 -5.30 6.13 8.29
CA PHE A 20 -5.67 6.03 9.70
C PHE A 20 -4.93 4.86 10.38
N GLY A 21 -4.94 3.66 9.80
CA GLY A 21 -4.22 2.50 10.32
C GLY A 21 -2.71 2.77 10.45
N THR A 22 -2.12 3.42 9.45
CA THR A 22 -0.73 3.88 9.47
C THR A 22 -0.46 4.85 10.61
N ALA A 23 -1.31 5.86 10.83
CA ALA A 23 -1.11 6.80 11.94
C ALA A 23 -1.13 6.11 13.31
N VAL A 24 -1.92 5.04 13.46
CA VAL A 24 -1.87 4.20 14.66
C VAL A 24 -0.57 3.38 14.70
N GLY A 25 -0.17 2.76 13.59
CA GLY A 25 1.00 1.89 13.50
C GLY A 25 2.38 2.58 13.53
N THR A 26 2.49 3.83 13.09
CA THR A 26 3.75 4.61 13.19
C THR A 26 3.96 5.21 14.58
N GLY A 27 3.01 5.01 15.50
CA GLY A 27 3.04 5.55 16.85
C GLY A 27 2.63 7.02 16.96
N LEU A 28 2.06 7.63 15.90
CA LEU A 28 1.44 8.95 16.01
C LEU A 28 0.19 8.92 16.91
N ILE A 29 -0.50 7.78 16.98
CA ILE A 29 -1.67 7.55 17.86
C ILE A 29 -1.55 6.16 18.55
N GLY A 30 -0.34 5.74 18.96
CA GLY A 30 -0.14 4.41 19.56
C GLY A 30 1.31 3.96 19.72
N THR A 31 1.53 2.64 19.73
CA THR A 31 2.86 2.01 19.75
C THR A 31 3.39 1.80 18.34
N ARG A 32 4.71 1.94 18.13
CA ARG A 32 5.33 1.72 16.82
C ARG A 32 5.22 0.24 16.43
N VAL A 33 4.99 -0.03 15.14
CA VAL A 33 4.96 -1.40 14.59
C VAL A 33 6.27 -2.15 14.81
N GLU A 34 7.41 -1.46 14.72
CA GLU A 34 8.75 -2.01 15.01
C GLU A 34 8.87 -2.56 16.44
N GLU A 35 8.18 -1.93 17.39
CA GLU A 35 8.14 -2.32 18.81
C GLU A 35 6.98 -3.27 19.12
N SER A 36 6.08 -3.50 18.15
CA SER A 36 4.93 -4.39 18.26
C SER A 36 5.32 -5.85 18.02
N ALA A 37 4.40 -6.79 18.28
CA ALA A 37 4.68 -8.24 18.22
C ALA A 37 5.88 -8.69 19.07
N GLY A 38 6.10 -8.06 20.22
CA GLY A 38 7.16 -8.42 21.17
C GLY A 38 8.57 -8.13 20.66
N GLY A 39 8.73 -7.18 19.72
CA GLY A 39 10.01 -6.89 19.08
C GLY A 39 10.39 -7.88 17.98
N SER A 40 9.51 -8.82 17.59
CA SER A 40 9.79 -9.73 16.47
C SER A 40 9.89 -9.03 15.12
N LEU A 41 9.52 -7.75 15.05
CA LEU A 41 9.64 -6.88 13.89
C LEU A 41 10.69 -5.77 14.11
N SER A 42 11.44 -5.82 15.21
CA SER A 42 12.52 -4.88 15.46
C SER A 42 13.74 -5.21 14.59
N ASP A 43 14.62 -4.22 14.46
CA ASP A 43 15.93 -4.34 13.81
C ASP A 43 16.87 -5.34 14.50
N GLU A 44 16.55 -5.77 15.71
CA GLU A 44 17.30 -6.79 16.47
C GLU A 44 16.73 -8.21 16.32
N ALA A 45 15.54 -8.36 15.70
CA ALA A 45 14.88 -9.66 15.60
C ALA A 45 15.63 -10.68 14.73
N THR A 46 16.44 -10.22 13.78
CA THR A 46 17.18 -11.08 12.86
C THR A 46 18.36 -10.35 12.22
N LEU A 47 19.42 -11.09 11.84
CA LEU A 47 20.64 -10.54 11.21
C LEU A 47 20.41 -9.81 9.88
N ILE A 48 19.26 -10.02 9.24
CA ILE A 48 18.84 -9.35 8.00
C ILE A 48 17.65 -8.40 8.21
N ALA A 49 17.24 -8.16 9.46
CA ALA A 49 16.16 -7.24 9.76
C ALA A 49 16.60 -5.83 9.33
N PRO A 50 15.74 -5.07 8.61
CA PRO A 50 16.08 -3.71 8.24
C PRO A 50 16.33 -2.89 9.51
N ALA A 51 17.45 -2.17 9.58
CA ALA A 51 17.70 -1.21 10.65
C ALA A 51 16.52 -0.23 10.76
N GLY A 52 16.15 0.23 11.97
CA GLY A 52 14.96 1.07 12.20
C GLY A 52 14.70 2.19 11.16
N PRO A 53 15.71 2.94 10.67
CA PRO A 53 15.51 3.94 9.62
C PRO A 53 14.99 3.40 8.28
N ALA A 54 15.19 2.12 7.96
CA ALA A 54 14.71 1.49 6.74
C ALA A 54 13.18 1.42 6.69
N PHE A 55 12.49 1.39 7.84
CA PHE A 55 11.04 1.50 7.90
C PHE A 55 10.49 2.86 7.40
N SER A 56 11.34 3.89 7.29
CA SER A 56 10.95 5.18 6.69
C SER A 56 10.49 5.07 5.23
N ILE A 57 10.82 3.98 4.54
CA ILE A 57 10.36 3.70 3.18
C ILE A 57 8.83 3.66 3.08
N TRP A 58 8.14 3.27 4.16
CA TRP A 58 6.68 3.29 4.22
C TRP A 58 6.12 4.69 4.01
N SER A 59 6.76 5.73 4.53
CA SER A 59 6.35 7.13 4.30
C SER A 59 6.39 7.49 2.81
N VAL A 60 7.39 7.00 2.08
CA VAL A 60 7.49 7.21 0.63
C VAL A 60 6.40 6.43 -0.11
N ILE A 61 6.13 5.18 0.30
CA ILE A 61 5.04 4.37 -0.26
C ILE A 61 3.68 5.04 -0.02
N TYR A 62 3.40 5.51 1.19
CA TYR A 62 2.15 6.20 1.50
C TYR A 62 1.99 7.51 0.75
N LEU A 63 3.07 8.27 0.56
CA LEU A 63 3.05 9.46 -0.29
C LEU A 63 2.74 9.10 -1.74
N GLY A 64 3.35 8.03 -2.26
CA GLY A 64 3.05 7.50 -3.59
C GLY A 64 1.59 7.07 -3.73
N LEU A 65 1.04 6.36 -2.72
CA LEU A 65 -0.36 5.94 -2.68
C LEU A 65 -1.32 7.13 -2.65
N ALA A 66 -0.99 8.19 -1.89
CA ALA A 66 -1.74 9.45 -1.92
C ALA A 66 -1.67 10.11 -3.30
N GLY A 67 -0.48 10.11 -3.93
CA GLY A 67 -0.29 10.55 -5.31
C GLY A 67 -1.15 9.76 -6.30
N TYR A 68 -1.25 8.44 -6.15
CA TYR A 68 -2.12 7.58 -6.95
C TYR A 68 -3.60 7.95 -6.78
N VAL A 69 -4.05 8.21 -5.54
CA VAL A 69 -5.42 8.67 -5.27
C VAL A 69 -5.69 9.99 -5.99
N VAL A 70 -4.80 10.97 -5.89
CA VAL A 70 -4.95 12.24 -6.61
C VAL A 70 -4.97 11.99 -8.13
N TRP A 71 -4.04 11.18 -8.64
CA TRP A 71 -3.90 10.86 -10.06
C TRP A 71 -5.18 10.27 -10.67
N GLN A 72 -5.83 9.30 -10.01
CA GLN A 72 -7.09 8.73 -10.52
C GLN A 72 -8.26 9.73 -10.48
N TRP A 73 -8.17 10.78 -9.66
CA TRP A 73 -9.22 11.80 -9.56
C TRP A 73 -9.10 12.90 -10.63
N LEU A 74 -7.95 13.03 -11.30
CA LEU A 74 -7.79 13.96 -12.41
C LEU A 74 -8.79 13.63 -13.54
N PRO A 75 -9.43 14.63 -14.17
CA PRO A 75 -10.41 14.41 -15.24
C PRO A 75 -9.88 13.56 -16.39
N ALA A 76 -8.60 13.74 -16.74
CA ALA A 76 -7.91 13.01 -17.81
C ALA A 76 -7.77 11.50 -17.54
N ASN A 77 -7.86 11.08 -16.27
CA ASN A 77 -7.64 9.71 -15.82
C ASN A 77 -8.92 9.04 -15.30
N ALA A 78 -10.04 9.76 -15.27
CA ALA A 78 -11.31 9.28 -14.71
C ALA A 78 -11.79 7.97 -15.35
N THR A 79 -11.54 7.81 -16.65
CA THR A 79 -11.93 6.66 -17.47
C THR A 79 -10.73 5.82 -17.93
N ASP A 80 -9.54 6.10 -17.40
CA ASP A 80 -8.29 5.46 -17.83
C ASP A 80 -8.29 3.94 -17.60
N THR A 81 -7.71 3.21 -18.55
CA THR A 81 -7.70 1.74 -18.57
C THR A 81 -6.80 1.15 -17.51
N ARG A 82 -5.67 1.81 -17.18
CA ARG A 82 -4.77 1.40 -16.09
C ARG A 82 -5.48 1.62 -14.75
N ALA A 83 -6.11 2.78 -14.56
CA ALA A 83 -6.90 3.06 -13.37
C ALA A 83 -8.03 2.02 -13.17
N ARG A 84 -8.77 1.65 -14.23
CA ARG A 84 -9.80 0.61 -14.17
C ARG A 84 -9.24 -0.76 -13.80
N ALA A 85 -8.07 -1.12 -14.35
CA ALA A 85 -7.43 -2.41 -14.12
C ALA A 85 -6.82 -2.54 -12.71
N THR A 86 -6.31 -1.46 -12.15
CA THR A 86 -5.60 -1.48 -10.85
C THR A 86 -6.42 -0.95 -9.69
N GLY A 87 -7.49 -0.17 -9.91
CA GLY A 87 -8.23 0.51 -8.84
C GLY A 87 -8.71 -0.41 -7.73
N TRP A 88 -9.42 -1.49 -8.05
CA TRP A 88 -9.91 -2.43 -7.04
C TRP A 88 -8.77 -3.14 -6.30
N LEU A 89 -7.70 -3.49 -7.01
CA LEU A 89 -6.50 -4.09 -6.42
C LEU A 89 -5.76 -3.10 -5.51
N ALA A 90 -5.68 -1.83 -5.90
CA ALA A 90 -5.10 -0.78 -5.08
C ALA A 90 -5.89 -0.59 -3.78
N ALA A 91 -7.22 -0.57 -3.84
CA ALA A 91 -8.08 -0.53 -2.66
C ALA A 91 -7.84 -1.76 -1.76
N ALA A 92 -7.79 -2.97 -2.35
CA ALA A 92 -7.47 -4.19 -1.61
C ALA A 92 -6.08 -4.11 -0.95
N SER A 93 -5.05 -3.60 -1.64
CA SER A 93 -3.69 -3.45 -1.10
C SER A 93 -3.64 -2.51 0.11
N MET A 94 -4.44 -1.44 0.10
CA MET A 94 -4.54 -0.47 1.19
C MET A 94 -5.27 -1.07 2.40
N VAL A 95 -6.35 -1.84 2.18
CA VAL A 95 -7.07 -2.54 3.24
C VAL A 95 -6.22 -3.64 3.87
N LEU A 96 -5.51 -4.43 3.04
CA LEU A 96 -4.59 -5.47 3.51
C LEU A 96 -3.44 -4.86 4.32
N ASN A 97 -2.92 -3.70 3.91
CA ASN A 97 -1.93 -2.97 4.68
C ASN A 97 -2.44 -2.59 6.07
N ALA A 98 -3.64 -1.99 6.15
CA ALA A 98 -4.27 -1.65 7.42
C ALA A 98 -4.50 -2.90 8.28
N ALA A 99 -4.96 -4.01 7.69
CA ALA A 99 -5.16 -5.28 8.38
C ALA A 99 -3.84 -5.85 8.92
N TRP A 100 -2.74 -5.75 8.16
CA TRP A 100 -1.42 -6.18 8.59
C TRP A 100 -0.96 -5.42 9.84
N LEU A 101 -1.17 -4.11 9.90
CA LEU A 101 -0.87 -3.29 11.07
C LEU A 101 -1.65 -3.73 12.32
N LEU A 102 -2.95 -4.04 12.17
CA LEU A 102 -3.77 -4.51 13.29
C LEU A 102 -3.33 -5.88 13.81
N VAL A 103 -3.02 -6.79 12.89
CA VAL A 103 -2.61 -8.16 13.23
C VAL A 103 -1.23 -8.18 13.89
N THR A 104 -0.31 -7.33 13.44
CA THR A 104 1.02 -7.17 14.04
C THR A 104 0.95 -6.50 15.42
N GLN A 105 0.08 -5.51 15.61
CA GLN A 105 -0.18 -4.93 16.95
C GLN A 105 -0.71 -5.95 17.95
N GLN A 106 -1.56 -6.89 17.50
CA GLN A 106 -2.08 -7.96 18.34
C GLN A 106 -1.03 -9.06 18.63
N GLY A 107 0.15 -9.02 18.00
CA GLY A 107 1.21 -10.02 18.14
C GLY A 107 0.92 -11.34 17.42
N TRP A 108 -0.04 -11.37 16.50
CA TRP A 108 -0.41 -12.58 15.77
C TRP A 108 0.52 -12.83 14.57
N LEU A 109 1.70 -13.38 14.85
CA LEU A 109 2.77 -13.54 13.86
C LEU A 109 2.35 -14.32 12.61
N TRP A 110 1.73 -15.49 12.75
CA TRP A 110 1.32 -16.30 11.59
C TRP A 110 0.23 -15.67 10.74
N ALA A 111 -0.69 -14.93 11.37
CA ALA A 111 -1.70 -14.18 10.65
C ALA A 111 -1.06 -13.01 9.88
N SER A 112 -0.03 -12.35 10.46
CA SER A 112 0.74 -11.30 9.77
C SER A 112 1.43 -11.86 8.51
N VAL A 113 2.03 -13.05 8.61
CA VAL A 113 2.63 -13.75 7.45
C VAL A 113 1.58 -14.06 6.38
N ALA A 114 0.39 -14.53 6.76
CA ALA A 114 -0.67 -14.77 5.79
C ALA A 114 -1.12 -13.47 5.09
N VAL A 115 -1.30 -12.38 5.83
CA VAL A 115 -1.72 -11.09 5.27
C VAL A 115 -0.66 -10.52 4.34
N ILE A 116 0.63 -10.57 4.70
CA ILE A 116 1.70 -10.04 3.86
C ILE A 116 1.85 -10.82 2.55
N LEU A 117 1.67 -12.15 2.57
CA LEU A 117 1.67 -12.97 1.36
C LEU A 117 0.51 -12.64 0.42
N VAL A 118 -0.68 -12.42 0.96
CA VAL A 118 -1.84 -11.99 0.17
C VAL A 118 -1.61 -10.59 -0.41
N LEU A 119 -1.05 -9.68 0.37
CA LEU A 119 -0.67 -8.35 -0.10
C LEU A 119 0.36 -8.41 -1.24
N ALA A 120 1.41 -9.23 -1.10
CA ALA A 120 2.42 -9.45 -2.12
C ALA A 120 1.79 -9.95 -3.43
N LEU A 121 0.86 -10.91 -3.34
CA LEU A 121 0.13 -11.41 -4.51
C LEU A 121 -0.70 -10.32 -5.18
N VAL A 122 -1.43 -9.51 -4.41
CA VAL A 122 -2.21 -8.38 -4.95
C VAL A 122 -1.30 -7.38 -5.66
N LEU A 123 -0.16 -7.04 -5.05
CA LEU A 123 0.82 -6.12 -5.64
C LEU A 123 1.47 -6.69 -6.90
N LYS A 124 1.76 -8.00 -6.93
CA LYS A 124 2.22 -8.70 -8.12
C LYS A 124 1.21 -8.58 -9.27
N VAL A 125 -0.08 -8.83 -9.00
CA VAL A 125 -1.13 -8.69 -10.01
C VAL A 125 -1.24 -7.24 -10.49
N ILE A 126 -1.08 -6.24 -9.61
CA ILE A 126 -1.01 -4.84 -10.03
C ILE A 126 0.18 -4.62 -10.99
N ALA A 127 1.37 -5.11 -10.64
CA ALA A 127 2.56 -4.98 -11.48
C ALA A 127 2.39 -5.65 -12.85
N GLU A 128 1.80 -6.85 -12.91
CA GLU A 128 1.47 -7.54 -14.17
C GLU A 128 0.50 -6.71 -15.03
N GLN A 129 -0.54 -6.14 -14.40
CA GLN A 129 -1.53 -5.29 -15.09
C GLN A 129 -0.92 -4.00 -15.63
N LEU A 130 0.05 -3.42 -14.92
CA LEU A 130 0.79 -2.23 -15.33
C LEU A 130 1.86 -2.53 -16.39
N SER A 131 2.43 -3.73 -16.39
CA SER A 131 3.42 -4.16 -17.40
C SER A 131 2.80 -4.34 -18.80
N THR A 132 1.52 -4.72 -18.83
CA THR A 132 0.77 -4.98 -20.07
C THR A 132 0.04 -3.74 -20.61
N ARG A 133 0.05 -2.63 -19.87
CA ARG A 133 -0.64 -1.38 -20.24
C ARG A 133 0.35 -0.24 -20.17
N THR A 134 0.64 0.42 -21.28
CA THR A 134 1.64 1.48 -21.32
C THR A 134 1.18 2.76 -20.60
N ALA A 135 2.08 3.37 -19.83
CA ALA A 135 1.85 4.69 -19.26
C ALA A 135 1.81 5.74 -20.38
N ARG A 136 0.91 6.73 -20.25
CA ARG A 136 0.74 7.83 -21.23
C ARG A 136 1.85 8.87 -21.16
N GLY A 137 2.63 8.88 -20.07
CA GLY A 137 3.77 9.78 -19.89
C GLY A 137 4.55 9.50 -18.61
N TRP A 138 5.64 10.26 -18.43
CA TRP A 138 6.55 10.12 -17.30
C TRP A 138 5.90 10.36 -15.93
N GLY A 139 4.98 11.33 -15.84
CA GLY A 139 4.27 11.61 -14.59
C GLY A 139 3.43 10.42 -14.10
N GLU A 140 2.69 9.77 -15.00
CA GLU A 140 1.95 8.55 -14.68
C GLU A 140 2.89 7.41 -14.32
N ARG A 141 3.99 7.24 -15.05
CA ARG A 141 4.97 6.19 -14.80
C ARG A 141 5.60 6.32 -13.42
N ILE A 142 5.97 7.52 -13.01
CA ILE A 142 6.54 7.77 -11.67
C ILE A 142 5.48 7.56 -10.58
N VAL A 143 4.30 8.15 -10.73
CA VAL A 143 3.26 8.12 -9.68
C VAL A 143 2.63 6.74 -9.54
N VAL A 144 2.40 6.02 -10.64
CA VAL A 144 1.72 4.72 -10.63
C VAL A 144 2.73 3.58 -10.58
N ASP A 145 3.61 3.46 -11.59
CA ASP A 145 4.54 2.33 -11.65
C ASP A 145 5.61 2.43 -10.57
N GLY A 146 6.11 3.64 -10.30
CA GLY A 146 7.07 3.88 -9.22
C GLY A 146 6.50 3.53 -7.85
N THR A 147 5.27 3.97 -7.53
CA THR A 147 4.61 3.68 -6.26
C THR A 147 4.38 2.18 -6.07
N PHE A 148 3.70 1.52 -7.01
CA PHE A 148 3.36 0.11 -6.86
C PHE A 148 4.58 -0.81 -7.02
N GLY A 149 5.56 -0.42 -7.83
CA GLY A 149 6.83 -1.13 -7.96
C GLY A 149 7.66 -1.04 -6.69
N LEU A 150 7.77 0.15 -6.08
CA LEU A 150 8.44 0.32 -4.78
C LEU A 150 7.72 -0.46 -3.69
N TYR A 151 6.38 -0.40 -3.67
CA TYR A 151 5.58 -1.10 -2.68
C TYR A 151 5.76 -2.62 -2.80
N LEU A 152 5.71 -3.17 -4.02
CA LEU A 152 5.98 -4.59 -4.26
C LEU A 152 7.42 -4.98 -3.92
N GLY A 153 8.41 -4.12 -4.19
CA GLY A 153 9.81 -4.43 -3.90
C GLY A 153 10.14 -4.42 -2.41
N TRP A 154 9.35 -3.71 -1.60
CA TRP A 154 9.51 -3.67 -0.15
C TRP A 154 8.80 -4.82 0.58
N VAL A 155 7.64 -5.24 0.07
CA VAL A 155 6.83 -6.36 0.60
C VAL A 155 7.44 -7.70 0.22
#